data_AF-A0A3D1F297-F1
#
_entry.id   AF-A0A3D1F297-F1
#
_cell.length_a   1.000
_cell.length_b   1.000
_cell.length_c   1.000
_cell.angle_alpha   90.00
_cell.angle_beta   90.00
_cell.angle_gamma   90.00
#
_symmetry.space_group_name_H-M   'P 1'
#
loop_
_entity.id
_entity.type
_entity.pdbx_description
1 polymer ?
#
loop_
_entity_poly.entity_id
_entity_poly.type
_entity_poly.pdbx_seq_one_letter_code
_entity_poly.pdbx_strand_id
1 'polypeptide(L)'
;ATQLYPQYNGEDGDHGYKDFLPGVEEEAASRMMIENGMVTNYLAGQVGYLLWTMHETGDFNKFHKPVYEGLYKKYAPVYQAGPIDRSHSDVLFIQNPAAEKIANGHNYSCVPIAKLAIDLHLDPVHYMTDDQYITVGVARYAKGLEQVMEGSRDLSYKAIILDTRNCDQRVIKAVQNMKIPTLITDDISKVTHDEMAKFLTDAGVAVDVQTPASIHLGVGPKHVVMYNHTAEKVSTTAYPRVKRDSQFKLVTADGKTAFTGTSQQLQTQGVAVNIDSRTSVILEIQ
;
A
#
# COMPACT_ATOMS: atom_id res chain seq x y z
N ALA A 1 -3.97 -3.33 -25.12
CA ALA A 1 -2.51 -3.52 -25.12
C ALA A 1 -2.08 -3.87 -23.71
N THR A 2 -1.69 -5.11 -23.47
CA THR A 2 -1.11 -5.57 -22.19
C THR A 2 0.31 -5.04 -22.13
N GLN A 3 0.54 -4.13 -21.20
CA GLN A 3 1.83 -3.51 -20.99
C GLN A 3 2.84 -4.58 -20.55
N LEU A 4 3.91 -4.74 -21.33
CA LEU A 4 4.93 -5.78 -21.14
C LEU A 4 6.07 -5.36 -20.19
N TYR A 5 6.10 -4.09 -19.77
CA TYR A 5 7.14 -3.52 -18.92
C TYR A 5 6.57 -2.49 -17.92
N PRO A 6 7.22 -2.26 -16.76
CA PRO A 6 6.83 -1.21 -15.81
C PRO A 6 6.73 0.17 -16.50
N GLN A 7 5.65 0.92 -16.29
CA GLN A 7 5.42 2.25 -16.90
C GLN A 7 5.82 3.41 -15.99
N TYR A 8 7.04 3.90 -16.08
CA TYR A 8 7.48 5.14 -15.44
C TYR A 8 6.46 6.31 -15.25
N ASN A 9 6.43 6.86 -14.04
CA ASN A 9 6.41 8.29 -13.70
C ASN A 9 7.47 8.42 -12.57
N GLY A 10 8.67 8.87 -12.88
CA GLY A 10 9.79 8.88 -11.93
C GLY A 10 10.18 10.26 -11.46
N GLU A 11 9.32 10.90 -10.68
CA GLU A 11 9.70 12.15 -10.00
C GLU A 11 10.08 11.99 -8.52
N ASP A 12 10.04 10.79 -7.91
CA ASP A 12 9.54 10.79 -6.53
C ASP A 12 10.15 9.79 -5.51
N GLY A 13 11.22 9.07 -5.84
CA GLY A 13 11.78 8.06 -4.91
C GLY A 13 12.66 8.61 -3.78
N ASP A 14 13.39 9.68 -4.03
CA ASP A 14 14.44 10.22 -3.15
C ASP A 14 14.36 11.74 -2.94
N HIS A 15 13.46 12.46 -3.62
CA HIS A 15 13.27 13.89 -3.38
C HIS A 15 12.69 14.18 -1.97
N GLY A 16 13.22 15.21 -1.30
CA GLY A 16 12.76 15.60 0.05
C GLY A 16 13.43 14.85 1.20
N TYR A 17 14.49 14.05 0.95
CA TYR A 17 15.19 13.30 2.00
C TYR A 17 15.74 14.19 3.13
N LYS A 18 16.15 15.43 2.83
CA LYS A 18 16.66 16.36 3.84
C LYS A 18 15.58 16.77 4.84
N ASP A 19 14.32 16.83 4.40
CA ASP A 19 13.18 17.18 5.22
C ASP A 19 12.62 15.96 5.96
N PHE A 20 12.67 14.78 5.35
CA PHE A 20 12.15 13.53 5.93
C PHE A 20 13.14 12.83 6.88
N LEU A 21 14.45 12.90 6.57
CA LEU A 21 15.54 12.22 7.27
C LEU A 21 16.70 13.20 7.54
N PRO A 22 16.47 14.27 8.33
CA PRO A 22 17.52 15.23 8.62
C PRO A 22 18.70 14.55 9.34
N GLY A 23 19.92 14.79 8.84
CA GLY A 23 21.15 14.24 9.42
C GLY A 23 21.49 12.81 9.01
N VAL A 24 20.73 12.20 8.08
CA VAL A 24 21.10 10.94 7.43
C VAL A 24 21.86 11.25 6.13
N GLU A 25 22.96 10.53 5.89
CA GLU A 25 23.74 10.65 4.66
C GLU A 25 22.88 10.36 3.42
N GLU A 26 23.09 11.11 2.35
CA GLU A 26 22.25 11.13 1.15
C GLU A 26 22.01 9.75 0.54
N GLU A 27 23.04 8.91 0.45
CA GLU A 27 22.93 7.55 -0.08
C GLU A 27 21.99 6.67 0.78
N ALA A 28 22.17 6.72 2.09
CA ALA A 28 21.35 5.97 3.05
C ALA A 28 19.91 6.48 3.07
N ALA A 29 19.73 7.81 3.05
CA ALA A 29 18.42 8.45 3.03
C ALA A 29 17.65 8.11 1.74
N SER A 30 18.32 8.17 0.59
CA SER A 30 17.76 7.78 -0.71
C SER A 30 17.31 6.32 -0.70
N ARG A 31 18.15 5.41 -0.19
CA ARG A 31 17.81 3.99 -0.07
C ARG A 31 16.56 3.78 0.79
N MET A 32 16.48 4.43 1.94
CA MET A 32 15.34 4.32 2.87
C MET A 32 14.04 4.85 2.26
N MET A 33 14.10 5.97 1.53
CA MET A 33 12.94 6.56 0.89
C MET A 33 12.42 5.73 -0.29
N ILE A 34 13.32 5.29 -1.18
CA ILE A 34 12.95 4.42 -2.31
C ILE A 34 12.35 3.11 -1.79
N GLU A 35 12.93 2.54 -0.73
CA GLU A 35 12.44 1.30 -0.12
C GLU A 35 11.04 1.48 0.48
N ASN A 36 10.78 2.59 1.19
CA ASN A 36 9.45 2.91 1.69
C ASN A 36 8.43 3.12 0.55
N GLY A 37 8.83 3.81 -0.51
CA GLY A 37 8.01 4.01 -1.71
C GLY A 37 7.62 2.68 -2.37
N MET A 38 8.57 1.75 -2.52
CA MET A 38 8.26 0.41 -3.02
C MET A 38 7.24 -0.28 -2.10
N VAL A 39 7.52 -0.39 -0.80
CA VAL A 39 6.62 -1.10 0.12
C VAL A 39 5.20 -0.50 0.10
N THR A 40 5.05 0.81 0.17
CA THR A 40 3.74 1.47 0.14
C THR A 40 2.99 1.24 -1.18
N ASN A 41 3.68 1.20 -2.32
CA ASN A 41 3.06 0.83 -3.60
C ASN A 41 2.64 -0.65 -3.63
N TYR A 42 3.45 -1.54 -3.05
CA TYR A 42 3.10 -2.95 -2.90
C TYR A 42 1.82 -3.13 -2.06
N LEU A 43 1.68 -2.40 -0.95
CA LEU A 43 0.49 -2.36 -0.11
C LEU A 43 -0.76 -1.85 -0.85
N ALA A 44 -0.58 -0.96 -1.82
CA ALA A 44 -1.64 -0.47 -2.69
C ALA A 44 -1.99 -1.44 -3.84
N GLY A 45 -1.45 -2.67 -3.85
CA GLY A 45 -1.70 -3.70 -4.86
C GLY A 45 -0.89 -3.55 -6.14
N GLN A 46 0.14 -2.69 -6.18
CA GLN A 46 1.01 -2.55 -7.34
C GLN A 46 2.07 -3.67 -7.34
N VAL A 47 1.68 -4.86 -7.79
CA VAL A 47 2.52 -6.08 -7.74
C VAL A 47 3.27 -6.39 -9.04
N GLY A 48 3.08 -5.58 -10.09
CA GLY A 48 3.69 -5.73 -11.43
C GLY A 48 4.48 -4.54 -11.91
N TYR A 49 4.64 -3.57 -11.04
CA TYR A 49 5.01 -2.23 -11.41
C TYR A 49 6.11 -1.75 -10.48
N LEU A 50 7.34 -1.87 -10.97
CA LEU A 50 8.54 -1.46 -10.25
C LEU A 50 8.85 -0.01 -10.68
N LEU A 51 8.66 0.93 -9.75
CA LEU A 51 8.97 2.35 -9.95
C LEU A 51 10.48 2.59 -9.90
N TRP A 52 11.00 3.36 -10.85
CA TRP A 52 12.40 3.79 -10.90
C TRP A 52 12.47 5.28 -11.16
N THR A 53 13.26 6.00 -10.37
CA THR A 53 13.70 7.35 -10.73
C THR A 53 14.91 7.23 -11.65
N MET A 54 14.90 7.93 -12.79
CA MET A 54 16.13 8.17 -13.56
C MET A 54 16.62 9.57 -13.21
N HIS A 55 17.78 9.67 -12.57
CA HIS A 55 18.46 10.96 -12.40
C HIS A 55 19.21 11.31 -13.68
N GLU A 56 18.91 12.46 -14.28
CA GLU A 56 19.58 12.95 -15.50
C GLU A 56 20.90 13.70 -15.25
N THR A 57 21.50 13.64 -14.06
CA THR A 57 22.72 14.43 -13.77
C THR A 57 23.92 13.60 -13.28
N GLY A 58 25.05 13.78 -13.99
CA GLY A 58 26.47 13.64 -13.61
C GLY A 58 26.93 12.52 -12.67
N ASP A 59 26.43 12.49 -11.44
CA ASP A 59 26.91 11.64 -10.33
C ASP A 59 26.02 10.42 -10.05
N PHE A 60 25.00 10.15 -10.87
CA PHE A 60 24.13 8.95 -10.76
C PHE A 60 24.93 7.64 -10.60
N ASN A 61 26.01 7.48 -11.36
CA ASN A 61 26.83 6.28 -11.32
C ASN A 61 27.55 6.06 -9.98
N LYS A 62 27.79 7.11 -9.20
CA LYS A 62 28.56 7.05 -7.95
C LYS A 62 27.67 6.78 -6.73
N PHE A 63 26.57 7.52 -6.59
CA PHE A 63 25.75 7.47 -5.37
C PHE A 63 24.47 6.65 -5.55
N HIS A 64 23.87 6.70 -6.73
CA HIS A 64 22.53 6.17 -6.94
C HIS A 64 22.55 4.77 -7.53
N LYS A 65 23.47 4.48 -8.47
CA LYS A 65 23.55 3.16 -9.13
C LYS A 65 23.67 1.99 -8.14
N PRO A 66 24.53 2.01 -7.11
CA PRO A 66 24.61 0.90 -6.15
C PRO A 66 23.33 0.72 -5.32
N VAL A 67 22.70 1.83 -4.91
CA VAL A 67 21.41 1.84 -4.20
C VAL A 67 20.32 1.20 -5.07
N TYR A 68 20.18 1.68 -6.31
CA TYR A 68 19.21 1.19 -7.28
C TYR A 68 19.46 -0.28 -7.63
N GLU A 69 20.70 -0.72 -7.89
CA GLU A 69 21.00 -2.13 -8.16
C GLU A 69 20.68 -3.04 -6.97
N GLY A 70 20.98 -2.60 -5.75
CA GLY A 70 20.68 -3.35 -4.53
C GLY A 70 19.18 -3.52 -4.32
N LEU A 71 18.43 -2.43 -4.47
CA LEU A 71 16.97 -2.43 -4.37
C LEU A 71 16.32 -3.21 -5.52
N TYR A 72 16.86 -3.13 -6.74
CA TYR A 72 16.41 -3.92 -7.90
C TYR A 72 16.50 -5.40 -7.59
N LYS A 73 17.68 -5.88 -7.19
CA LYS A 73 17.90 -7.30 -6.88
C LYS A 73 16.95 -7.79 -5.77
N LYS A 74 16.71 -6.94 -4.77
CA LYS A 74 15.84 -7.25 -3.63
C LYS A 74 14.36 -7.34 -4.03
N TYR A 75 13.87 -6.41 -4.84
CA TYR A 75 12.43 -6.26 -5.11
C TYR A 75 11.97 -6.77 -6.47
N ALA A 76 12.87 -6.99 -7.44
CA ALA A 76 12.50 -7.55 -8.74
C ALA A 76 11.68 -8.85 -8.63
N PRO A 77 11.99 -9.82 -7.74
CA PRO A 77 11.15 -11.01 -7.57
C PRO A 77 9.73 -10.70 -7.04
N VAL A 78 9.60 -9.65 -6.21
CA VAL A 78 8.33 -9.25 -5.60
C VAL A 78 7.38 -8.63 -6.64
N TYR A 79 7.92 -7.78 -7.50
CA TYR A 79 7.16 -7.05 -8.53
C TYR A 79 7.04 -7.80 -9.87
N GLN A 80 7.55 -9.02 -9.96
CA GLN A 80 7.33 -9.91 -11.11
C GLN A 80 5.93 -10.55 -11.12
N ALA A 81 5.07 -10.24 -10.14
CA ALA A 81 3.83 -10.98 -9.87
C ALA A 81 2.61 -10.62 -10.75
N GLY A 82 2.77 -9.85 -11.84
CA GLY A 82 1.69 -9.48 -12.77
C GLY A 82 1.07 -8.11 -12.46
N PRO A 83 0.11 -7.58 -13.24
CA PRO A 83 -0.34 -6.18 -13.20
C PRO A 83 -0.91 -5.75 -11.83
N ILE A 84 -1.33 -4.48 -11.70
CA ILE A 84 -2.07 -4.01 -10.51
C ILE A 84 -3.21 -5.00 -10.20
N ASP A 85 -3.14 -5.63 -9.03
CA ASP A 85 -4.15 -6.58 -8.56
C ASP A 85 -4.86 -5.98 -7.35
N ARG A 86 -6.06 -5.48 -7.60
CA ARG A 86 -6.99 -4.94 -6.58
C ARG A 86 -8.23 -5.82 -6.43
N SER A 87 -8.21 -7.04 -6.98
CA SER A 87 -9.36 -7.97 -6.94
C SER A 87 -9.72 -8.40 -5.52
N HIS A 88 -8.79 -8.21 -4.57
CA HIS A 88 -8.96 -8.52 -3.17
C HIS A 88 -9.06 -7.27 -2.27
N SER A 89 -9.25 -6.08 -2.85
CA SER A 89 -9.41 -4.86 -2.06
C SER A 89 -10.78 -4.79 -1.40
N ASP A 90 -10.82 -5.07 -0.10
CA ASP A 90 -12.04 -5.00 0.70
C ASP A 90 -12.48 -3.55 1.01
N VAL A 91 -11.57 -2.57 0.90
CA VAL A 91 -11.80 -1.17 1.31
C VAL A 91 -11.45 -0.18 0.20
N LEU A 92 -12.35 0.79 -0.02
CA LEU A 92 -12.15 1.94 -0.89
C LEU A 92 -11.94 3.20 -0.06
N PHE A 93 -10.85 3.91 -0.30
CA PHE A 93 -10.55 5.22 0.27
C PHE A 93 -10.71 6.30 -0.79
N ILE A 94 -11.48 7.36 -0.49
CA ILE A 94 -11.73 8.48 -1.38
C ILE A 94 -11.32 9.77 -0.68
N GLN A 95 -10.41 10.54 -1.29
CA GLN A 95 -9.96 11.83 -0.77
C GLN A 95 -9.63 12.79 -1.92
N ASN A 96 -10.04 14.05 -1.81
CA ASN A 96 -9.63 15.09 -2.75
C ASN A 96 -8.13 15.43 -2.56
N PRO A 97 -7.32 15.57 -3.62
CA PRO A 97 -5.88 15.87 -3.50
C PRO A 97 -5.54 17.19 -2.80
N ALA A 98 -6.49 18.13 -2.71
CA ALA A 98 -6.34 19.39 -1.99
C ALA A 98 -6.77 19.29 -0.51
N ALA A 99 -7.30 18.15 -0.05
CA ALA A 99 -7.65 17.94 1.36
C ALA A 99 -6.41 17.87 2.25
N GLU A 100 -5.31 17.29 1.75
CA GLU A 100 -4.02 17.22 2.41
C GLU A 100 -2.93 17.41 1.37
N LYS A 101 -1.88 18.18 1.69
CA LYS A 101 -0.76 18.34 0.78
C LYS A 101 -0.06 16.99 0.61
N ILE A 102 0.00 16.49 -0.63
CA ILE A 102 0.93 15.43 -1.03
C ILE A 102 2.32 16.10 -1.14
N ALA A 103 2.89 16.50 -0.02
CA ALA A 103 4.28 16.88 0.06
C ALA A 103 5.08 15.59 0.22
N ASN A 104 6.08 15.35 -0.62
CA ASN A 104 7.03 14.21 -0.59
C ASN A 104 6.71 13.06 -1.54
N GLY A 105 6.44 13.40 -2.80
CA GLY A 105 6.68 12.52 -3.93
C GLY A 105 6.09 11.12 -3.83
N HIS A 106 4.76 11.01 -3.86
CA HIS A 106 4.06 9.72 -3.82
C HIS A 106 4.37 8.81 -2.62
N ASN A 107 5.04 9.31 -1.57
CA ASN A 107 5.18 8.56 -0.33
C ASN A 107 3.85 8.55 0.43
N TYR A 108 3.04 7.52 0.17
CA TYR A 108 1.70 7.39 0.77
C TYR A 108 1.73 7.31 2.31
N SER A 109 2.84 6.94 2.95
CA SER A 109 2.90 6.95 4.43
C SER A 109 2.78 8.35 5.04
N CYS A 110 2.97 9.40 4.24
CA CYS A 110 2.80 10.79 4.65
C CYS A 110 1.35 11.29 4.48
N VAL A 111 0.50 10.56 3.76
CA VAL A 111 -0.92 10.91 3.58
C VAL A 111 -1.71 10.30 4.73
N PRO A 112 -2.43 11.09 5.56
CA PRO A 112 -3.07 10.59 6.78
C PRO A 112 -4.00 9.38 6.57
N ILE A 113 -4.75 9.36 5.46
CA ILE A 113 -5.66 8.25 5.14
C ILE A 113 -4.92 6.93 4.83
N ALA A 114 -3.77 7.03 4.14
CA ALA A 114 -2.94 5.89 3.84
C ALA A 114 -2.15 5.44 5.05
N LYS A 115 -1.73 6.38 5.92
CA LYS A 115 -1.15 6.04 7.22
C LYS A 115 -2.09 5.20 8.07
N LEU A 116 -3.37 5.59 8.22
CA LEU A 116 -4.34 4.79 8.97
C LEU A 116 -4.55 3.40 8.38
N ALA A 117 -4.61 3.29 7.05
CA ALA A 117 -4.71 1.99 6.38
C ALA A 117 -3.46 1.12 6.59
N ILE A 118 -2.27 1.73 6.58
CA ILE A 118 -1.00 1.06 6.82
C ILE A 118 -0.86 0.61 8.28
N ASP A 119 -1.22 1.46 9.25
CA ASP A 119 -1.15 1.15 10.68
C ASP A 119 -2.10 -0.01 11.06
N LEU A 120 -3.21 -0.14 10.33
CA LEU A 120 -4.18 -1.25 10.44
C LEU A 120 -3.81 -2.45 9.57
N HIS A 121 -2.67 -2.37 8.88
CA HIS A 121 -2.14 -3.36 7.96
C HIS A 121 -3.17 -3.82 6.93
N LEU A 122 -3.97 -2.91 6.38
CA LEU A 122 -5.02 -3.22 5.41
C LEU A 122 -4.38 -3.48 4.05
N ASP A 123 -4.57 -4.68 3.51
CA ASP A 123 -3.93 -5.07 2.26
C ASP A 123 -4.74 -6.09 1.43
N PRO A 124 -4.87 -5.86 0.10
CA PRO A 124 -4.63 -4.60 -0.61
C PRO A 124 -5.76 -3.59 -0.38
N VAL A 125 -5.49 -2.28 -0.47
CA VAL A 125 -6.53 -1.22 -0.41
C VAL A 125 -6.58 -0.39 -1.69
N HIS A 126 -7.75 0.20 -1.99
CA HIS A 126 -7.93 1.04 -3.17
C HIS A 126 -8.03 2.51 -2.79
N TYR A 127 -7.04 3.31 -3.15
CA TYR A 127 -7.10 4.78 -3.06
C TYR A 127 -7.62 5.38 -4.36
N MET A 128 -8.60 6.29 -4.25
CA MET A 128 -9.10 7.10 -5.36
C MET A 128 -9.15 8.58 -4.97
N THR A 129 -8.85 9.46 -5.92
CA THR A 129 -9.29 10.85 -5.82
C THR A 129 -10.78 10.95 -6.14
N ASP A 130 -11.42 12.02 -5.70
CA ASP A 130 -12.81 12.31 -6.06
C ASP A 130 -13.00 12.50 -7.57
N ASP A 131 -12.06 13.14 -8.27
CA ASP A 131 -12.05 13.23 -9.74
C ASP A 131 -11.92 11.87 -10.44
N GLN A 132 -11.08 10.97 -9.90
CA GLN A 132 -10.96 9.59 -10.39
C GLN A 132 -12.24 8.82 -10.16
N TYR A 133 -12.85 8.97 -8.98
CA TYR A 133 -14.15 8.36 -8.67
C TYR A 133 -15.24 8.91 -9.59
N ILE A 134 -15.25 10.22 -9.89
CA ILE A 134 -16.17 10.79 -10.88
C ILE A 134 -15.92 10.15 -12.23
N THR A 135 -14.69 10.11 -12.71
CA THR A 135 -14.37 9.62 -14.06
C THR A 135 -14.68 8.14 -14.24
N VAL A 136 -14.35 7.32 -13.24
CA VAL A 136 -14.48 5.85 -13.28
C VAL A 136 -15.88 5.40 -12.85
N GLY A 137 -16.44 6.02 -11.82
CA GLY A 137 -17.71 5.61 -11.18
C GLY A 137 -18.94 6.42 -11.60
N VAL A 138 -18.81 7.74 -11.85
CA VAL A 138 -19.96 8.64 -12.07
C VAL A 138 -20.15 9.05 -13.54
N ALA A 139 -19.07 9.32 -14.28
CA ALA A 139 -19.07 9.92 -15.61
C ALA A 139 -19.21 8.89 -16.74
N ARG A 140 -18.98 7.59 -16.48
CA ARG A 140 -19.32 6.51 -17.41
C ARG A 140 -20.84 6.37 -17.65
N TYR A 141 -21.68 7.17 -16.97
CA TYR A 141 -23.14 7.13 -17.07
C TYR A 141 -23.78 8.18 -17.99
N ALA A 142 -23.02 8.93 -18.78
CA ALA A 142 -23.61 9.92 -19.69
C ALA A 142 -23.04 9.83 -21.12
N LYS A 143 -23.73 9.08 -22.01
CA LYS A 143 -24.40 9.62 -23.23
C LYS A 143 -24.85 8.51 -24.20
N GLY A 144 -26.17 8.44 -24.43
CA GLY A 144 -26.76 8.09 -25.73
C GLY A 144 -27.09 6.63 -26.01
N LEU A 145 -28.40 6.30 -25.95
CA LEU A 145 -29.11 5.32 -26.80
C LEU A 145 -28.35 4.05 -27.21
N GLU A 146 -28.10 3.15 -26.26
CA GLU A 146 -28.19 1.69 -26.41
C GLU A 146 -27.81 1.08 -25.05
N GLN A 147 -28.59 0.08 -24.62
CA GLN A 147 -28.37 -0.65 -23.37
C GLN A 147 -26.98 -1.29 -23.37
N VAL A 148 -26.04 -0.87 -22.53
CA VAL A 148 -24.94 -1.76 -22.07
C VAL A 148 -24.44 -1.32 -20.69
N MET A 149 -24.78 -2.16 -19.71
CA MET A 149 -24.11 -2.39 -18.42
C MET A 149 -24.16 -1.28 -17.38
N GLU A 150 -25.00 -1.51 -16.36
CA GLU A 150 -24.63 -1.24 -14.97
C GLU A 150 -23.11 -1.44 -14.80
N GLY A 151 -22.42 -0.49 -14.19
CA GLY A 151 -21.00 -0.58 -13.86
C GLY A 151 -20.71 -1.68 -12.83
N SER A 152 -21.16 -2.91 -13.07
CA SER A 152 -20.67 -4.14 -12.46
C SER A 152 -19.50 -4.64 -13.31
N ARG A 153 -18.31 -4.15 -12.97
CA ARG A 153 -17.16 -5.04 -12.94
C ARG A 153 -16.64 -5.04 -11.52
N ASP A 154 -17.31 -5.83 -10.69
CA ASP A 154 -16.79 -6.56 -9.53
C ASP A 154 -15.83 -5.82 -8.58
N LEU A 155 -16.15 -4.58 -8.21
CA LEU A 155 -15.51 -3.93 -7.06
C LEU A 155 -16.44 -4.09 -5.85
N SER A 156 -16.46 -5.29 -5.30
CA SER A 156 -17.25 -5.67 -4.12
C SER A 156 -16.54 -5.19 -2.84
N TYR A 157 -16.47 -3.88 -2.64
CA TYR A 157 -15.95 -3.33 -1.39
C TYR A 157 -16.90 -3.66 -0.24
N LYS A 158 -16.33 -4.00 0.90
CA LYS A 158 -17.05 -4.16 2.16
C LYS A 158 -17.21 -2.83 2.89
N ALA A 159 -16.31 -1.89 2.66
CA ALA A 159 -16.32 -0.58 3.31
C ALA A 159 -15.80 0.55 2.40
N ILE A 160 -16.31 1.75 2.63
CA ILE A 160 -15.83 3.00 2.01
C ILE A 160 -15.41 3.98 3.10
N ILE A 161 -14.26 4.62 2.92
CA ILE A 161 -13.79 5.74 3.74
C ILE A 161 -13.75 6.99 2.85
N LEU A 162 -14.47 8.04 3.25
CA LEU A 162 -14.61 9.27 2.46
C LEU A 162 -14.19 10.49 3.29
N ASP A 163 -13.13 11.18 2.85
CA ASP A 163 -12.77 12.53 3.31
C ASP A 163 -13.49 13.56 2.44
N THR A 164 -14.39 14.33 3.07
CA THR A 164 -15.26 15.30 2.40
C THR A 164 -14.61 16.67 2.20
N ARG A 165 -13.42 16.93 2.76
CA ARG A 165 -12.71 18.21 2.55
C ARG A 165 -12.42 18.41 1.08
N ASN A 166 -12.89 19.53 0.54
CA ASN A 166 -12.76 19.88 -0.87
C ASN A 166 -13.33 18.83 -1.84
N CYS A 167 -14.09 17.83 -1.35
CA CYS A 167 -14.62 16.76 -2.17
C CYS A 167 -15.83 17.24 -2.98
N ASP A 168 -15.91 16.83 -4.26
CA ASP A 168 -17.06 17.14 -5.10
C ASP A 168 -18.37 16.55 -4.53
N GLN A 169 -19.41 17.38 -4.43
CA GLN A 169 -20.72 17.01 -3.88
C GLN A 169 -21.39 15.84 -4.62
N ARG A 170 -21.08 15.62 -5.90
CA ARG A 170 -21.59 14.49 -6.67
C ARG A 170 -21.02 13.16 -6.17
N VAL A 171 -19.76 13.15 -5.72
CA VAL A 171 -19.12 11.98 -5.12
C VAL A 171 -19.76 11.65 -3.79
N ILE A 172 -19.93 12.65 -2.92
CA ILE A 172 -20.58 12.48 -1.61
C ILE A 172 -21.97 11.86 -1.80
N LYS A 173 -22.79 12.41 -2.69
CA LYS A 173 -24.13 11.87 -2.99
C LYS A 173 -24.09 10.46 -3.58
N ALA A 174 -23.16 10.18 -4.49
CA ALA A 174 -23.02 8.86 -5.10
C ALA A 174 -22.66 7.80 -4.05
N VAL A 175 -21.69 8.08 -3.18
CA VAL A 175 -21.28 7.19 -2.08
C VAL A 175 -22.42 6.98 -1.08
N GLN A 176 -23.12 8.03 -0.67
CA GLN A 176 -24.25 7.93 0.27
C GLN A 176 -25.41 7.06 -0.25
N ASN A 177 -25.57 6.97 -1.57
CA ASN A 177 -26.59 6.11 -2.19
C ASN A 177 -26.15 4.64 -2.29
N MET A 178 -24.89 4.32 -2.00
CA MET A 178 -24.40 2.94 -1.99
C MET A 178 -24.88 2.22 -0.73
N LYS A 179 -25.23 0.92 -0.87
CA LYS A 179 -25.55 0.05 0.27
C LYS A 179 -24.30 -0.54 0.94
N ILE A 180 -23.19 0.20 0.90
CA ILE A 180 -21.90 -0.21 1.46
C ILE A 180 -21.66 0.62 2.73
N PRO A 181 -21.30 -0.02 3.87
CA PRO A 181 -20.88 0.70 5.07
C PRO A 181 -19.86 1.79 4.72
N THR A 182 -20.15 3.03 5.12
CA THR A 182 -19.31 4.19 4.77
C THR A 182 -18.98 5.01 6.01
N LEU A 183 -17.69 5.26 6.23
CA LEU A 183 -17.21 6.25 7.18
C LEU A 183 -17.01 7.57 6.44
N ILE A 184 -17.82 8.58 6.77
CA ILE A 184 -17.74 9.93 6.19
C ILE A 184 -17.13 10.85 7.25
N THR A 185 -16.05 11.54 6.88
CA THR A 185 -15.39 12.52 7.76
C THR A 185 -15.10 13.81 6.99
N ASP A 186 -15.07 14.93 7.69
CA ASP A 186 -14.60 16.22 7.19
C ASP A 186 -13.13 16.48 7.54
N ASP A 187 -12.44 15.51 8.14
CA ASP A 187 -11.01 15.52 8.38
C ASP A 187 -10.51 14.12 8.75
N ILE A 188 -9.90 13.41 7.80
CA ILE A 188 -9.40 12.06 8.05
C ILE A 188 -8.25 12.02 9.05
N SER A 189 -7.54 13.13 9.27
CA SER A 189 -6.45 13.19 10.25
C SER A 189 -6.94 13.10 11.71
N LYS A 190 -8.23 13.35 11.94
CA LYS A 190 -8.87 13.26 13.27
C LYS A 190 -9.44 11.87 13.57
N VAL A 191 -9.55 11.00 12.56
CA VAL A 191 -10.03 9.63 12.77
C VAL A 191 -8.93 8.84 13.46
N THR A 192 -9.24 8.28 14.62
CA THR A 192 -8.28 7.49 15.39
C THR A 192 -8.15 6.08 14.82
N HIS A 193 -7.04 5.44 15.15
CA HIS A 193 -6.78 4.04 14.83
C HIS A 193 -7.92 3.12 15.31
N ASP A 194 -8.38 3.29 16.54
CA ASP A 194 -9.41 2.44 17.14
C ASP A 194 -10.80 2.66 16.53
N GLU A 195 -11.15 3.90 16.19
CA GLU A 195 -12.39 4.21 15.48
C GLU A 195 -12.43 3.55 14.09
N MET A 196 -11.32 3.65 13.34
CA MET A 196 -11.20 3.03 12.02
C MET A 196 -11.21 1.49 12.13
N ALA A 197 -10.45 0.91 13.06
CA ALA A 197 -10.41 -0.54 13.31
C ALA A 197 -11.81 -1.08 13.63
N LYS A 198 -12.54 -0.39 14.51
CA LYS A 198 -13.90 -0.75 14.89
C LYS A 198 -14.85 -0.68 13.70
N PHE A 199 -14.85 0.42 12.96
CA PHE A 199 -15.70 0.58 11.78
C PHE A 199 -15.46 -0.53 10.75
N LEU A 200 -14.20 -0.81 10.43
CA LEU A 200 -13.81 -1.84 9.47
C LEU A 200 -14.21 -3.24 9.93
N THR A 201 -14.01 -3.55 11.21
CA THR A 201 -14.44 -4.83 11.80
C THR A 201 -15.96 -4.99 11.74
N ASP A 202 -16.72 -3.94 12.09
CA ASP A 202 -18.19 -3.92 12.02
C ASP A 202 -18.68 -4.08 10.56
N ALA A 203 -17.90 -3.62 9.59
CA ALA A 203 -18.14 -3.80 8.15
C ALA A 203 -17.68 -5.17 7.59
N GLY A 204 -17.12 -6.06 8.42
CA GLY A 204 -16.65 -7.38 8.01
C GLY A 204 -15.30 -7.38 7.26
N VAL A 205 -14.53 -6.30 7.39
CA VAL A 205 -13.15 -6.20 6.92
C VAL A 205 -12.22 -6.78 7.99
N ALA A 206 -11.31 -7.66 7.58
CA ALA A 206 -10.31 -8.20 8.50
C ALA A 206 -9.24 -7.15 8.77
N VAL A 207 -9.07 -6.79 10.04
CA VAL A 207 -8.07 -5.83 10.53
C VAL A 207 -7.03 -6.58 11.36
N ASP A 208 -5.75 -6.20 11.23
CA ASP A 208 -4.70 -6.71 12.11
C ASP A 208 -4.24 -5.62 13.08
N VAL A 209 -4.62 -5.86 14.34
CA VAL A 209 -4.24 -5.05 15.50
C VAL A 209 -3.15 -5.74 16.35
N GLN A 210 -2.68 -6.93 15.95
CA GLN A 210 -1.66 -7.70 16.66
C GLN A 210 -0.25 -7.33 16.18
N THR A 211 -0.08 -7.11 14.87
CA THR A 211 1.18 -6.58 14.34
C THR A 211 1.38 -5.15 14.86
N PRO A 212 2.54 -4.81 15.44
CA PRO A 212 2.78 -3.45 15.89
C PRO A 212 2.84 -2.47 14.72
N ALA A 213 2.21 -1.29 14.88
CA ALA A 213 2.16 -0.24 13.86
C ALA A 213 3.54 0.15 13.30
N SER A 214 4.62 -0.03 14.08
CA SER A 214 6.02 0.16 13.61
C SER A 214 6.38 -0.62 12.34
N ILE A 215 5.62 -1.67 12.00
CA ILE A 215 5.82 -2.50 10.81
C ILE A 215 4.72 -2.21 9.80
N HIS A 216 5.06 -1.77 8.60
CA HIS A 216 4.15 -1.82 7.46
C HIS A 216 4.17 -3.25 6.89
N LEU A 217 3.02 -3.92 6.86
CA LEU A 217 2.91 -5.32 6.45
C LEU A 217 2.01 -5.46 5.22
N GLY A 218 2.52 -6.14 4.19
CA GLY A 218 1.78 -6.43 2.97
C GLY A 218 1.94 -7.87 2.53
N VAL A 219 0.84 -8.48 2.10
CA VAL A 219 0.76 -9.83 1.56
C VAL A 219 0.30 -9.76 0.12
N GLY A 220 1.18 -10.13 -0.80
CA GLY A 220 0.81 -10.35 -2.20
C GLY A 220 0.71 -11.83 -2.55
N PRO A 221 0.58 -12.15 -3.85
CA PRO A 221 0.33 -13.51 -4.30
C PRO A 221 1.43 -14.51 -3.92
N LYS A 222 2.69 -14.09 -3.92
CA LYS A 222 3.87 -14.94 -3.69
C LYS A 222 4.78 -14.47 -2.57
N HIS A 223 4.56 -13.28 -2.01
CA HIS A 223 5.48 -12.70 -1.04
C HIS A 223 4.73 -12.01 0.10
N VAL A 224 5.36 -12.02 1.27
CA VAL A 224 5.03 -11.15 2.40
C VAL A 224 6.16 -10.13 2.52
N VAL A 225 5.81 -8.84 2.56
CA VAL A 225 6.74 -7.74 2.71
C VAL A 225 6.45 -7.05 4.04
N MET A 226 7.46 -6.95 4.90
CA MET A 226 7.37 -6.29 6.21
C MET A 226 8.44 -5.21 6.28
N TYR A 227 8.04 -3.96 6.50
CA TYR A 227 8.93 -2.82 6.51
C TYR A 227 8.88 -2.10 7.85
N ASN A 228 10.03 -1.86 8.44
CA ASN A 228 10.13 -1.05 9.65
C ASN A 228 10.17 0.42 9.25
N HIS A 229 9.13 1.18 9.57
CA HIS A 229 9.07 2.60 9.21
C HIS A 229 9.71 3.53 10.25
N THR A 230 10.18 2.97 11.37
CA THR A 230 10.77 3.71 12.48
C THR A 230 12.27 3.92 12.29
N ALA A 231 12.84 4.84 13.07
CA ALA A 231 14.27 5.14 13.05
C ALA A 231 15.12 4.11 13.83
N GLU A 232 14.50 3.20 14.58
CA GLU A 232 15.19 2.21 15.41
C GLU A 232 15.00 0.81 14.85
N LYS A 233 15.84 -0.12 15.27
CA LYS A 233 15.67 -1.53 14.93
C LYS A 233 14.44 -2.11 15.65
N VAL A 234 13.61 -2.84 14.93
CA VAL A 234 12.40 -3.48 15.47
C VAL A 234 12.62 -4.99 15.57
N SER A 235 12.46 -5.53 16.77
CA SER A 235 12.45 -6.98 17.02
C SER A 235 11.13 -7.37 17.67
N THR A 236 10.25 -8.03 16.93
CA THR A 236 8.88 -8.33 17.35
C THR A 236 8.30 -9.53 16.60
N THR A 237 7.03 -9.85 16.84
CA THR A 237 6.26 -10.83 16.06
C THR A 237 5.29 -10.08 15.14
N ALA A 238 5.27 -10.44 13.87
CA ALA A 238 4.31 -9.95 12.87
C ALA A 238 3.31 -11.05 12.51
N TYR A 239 2.08 -10.69 12.16
CA TYR A 239 0.97 -11.63 11.95
C TYR A 239 0.41 -11.55 10.53
N PRO A 240 1.21 -11.88 9.49
CA PRO A 240 0.77 -11.75 8.11
C PRO A 240 -0.43 -12.64 7.80
N ARG A 241 -1.43 -12.09 7.11
CA ARG A 241 -2.70 -12.78 6.82
C ARG A 241 -2.66 -13.52 5.49
N VAL A 242 -1.72 -14.46 5.35
CA VAL A 242 -1.58 -15.29 4.15
C VAL A 242 -2.73 -16.30 4.07
N LYS A 243 -3.53 -16.23 3.00
CA LYS A 243 -4.65 -17.16 2.73
C LYS A 243 -4.19 -18.31 1.82
N ARG A 244 -4.21 -19.54 2.34
CA ARG A 244 -3.89 -20.80 1.64
C ARG A 244 -4.81 -21.92 2.12
N ASP A 245 -5.20 -22.80 1.20
CA ASP A 245 -6.05 -23.95 1.50
C ASP A 245 -5.26 -25.10 2.17
N SER A 246 -3.95 -25.16 1.92
CA SER A 246 -3.03 -26.16 2.44
C SER A 246 -1.95 -25.54 3.33
N GLN A 247 -1.13 -26.39 3.94
CA GLN A 247 0.10 -25.95 4.55
C GLN A 247 1.00 -25.26 3.54
N PHE A 248 1.75 -24.26 4.02
CA PHE A 248 2.72 -23.50 3.25
C PHE A 248 3.92 -23.14 4.14
N LYS A 249 4.96 -22.59 3.51
CA LYS A 249 6.13 -22.06 4.19
C LYS A 249 6.31 -20.59 3.88
N LEU A 250 6.87 -19.86 4.85
CA LEU A 250 7.44 -18.55 4.60
C LEU A 250 8.96 -18.66 4.68
N VAL A 251 9.63 -18.26 3.61
CA VAL A 251 11.07 -18.49 3.42
C VAL A 251 11.77 -17.17 3.13
N THR A 252 12.88 -16.90 3.81
CA THR A 252 13.72 -15.73 3.56
C THR A 252 14.52 -15.87 2.27
N ALA A 253 15.06 -14.77 1.76
CA ALA A 253 15.88 -14.77 0.53
C ALA A 253 17.13 -15.68 0.59
N ASP A 254 17.65 -15.99 1.78
CA ASP A 254 18.76 -16.92 2.00
C ASP A 254 18.30 -18.39 2.18
N GLY A 255 17.02 -18.69 1.98
CA GLY A 255 16.45 -20.04 2.04
C GLY A 255 16.07 -20.52 3.44
N LYS A 256 16.20 -19.68 4.48
CA LYS A 256 15.79 -20.07 5.84
C LYS A 256 14.27 -20.04 5.97
N THR A 257 13.73 -21.07 6.61
CA THR A 257 12.30 -21.13 6.91
C THR A 257 11.98 -20.27 8.12
N ALA A 258 11.18 -19.22 7.91
CA ALA A 258 10.67 -18.35 8.97
C ALA A 258 9.37 -18.91 9.59
N PHE A 259 8.57 -19.64 8.81
CA PHE A 259 7.33 -20.25 9.26
C PHE A 259 6.99 -21.51 8.44
N THR A 260 6.29 -22.46 9.05
CA THR A 260 5.65 -23.61 8.37
C THR A 260 4.35 -23.95 9.08
N GLY A 261 3.24 -24.01 8.34
CA GLY A 261 1.94 -24.30 8.92
C GLY A 261 0.78 -23.88 8.03
N THR A 262 -0.40 -23.79 8.61
CA THR A 262 -1.63 -23.33 7.96
C THR A 262 -1.87 -21.83 8.16
N SER A 263 -2.81 -21.25 7.40
CA SER A 263 -3.20 -19.83 7.56
C SER A 263 -3.66 -19.51 8.99
N GLN A 264 -4.40 -20.43 9.63
CA GLN A 264 -4.85 -20.25 11.01
C GLN A 264 -3.68 -20.28 12.01
N GLN A 265 -2.72 -21.18 11.80
CA GLN A 265 -1.52 -21.25 12.63
C GLN A 265 -0.69 -19.97 12.50
N LEU A 266 -0.52 -19.45 11.28
CA LEU A 266 0.18 -18.19 11.04
C LEU A 266 -0.48 -17.01 11.76
N GLN A 267 -1.81 -16.91 11.71
CA GLN A 267 -2.56 -15.86 12.38
C GLN A 267 -2.48 -15.93 13.92
N THR A 268 -2.19 -17.10 14.48
CA THR A 268 -2.10 -17.31 15.93
C THR A 268 -0.67 -17.19 16.45
N GLN A 269 0.30 -17.71 15.69
CA GLN A 269 1.71 -17.82 16.10
C GLN A 269 2.56 -16.65 15.60
N GLY A 270 2.17 -16.05 14.48
CA GLY A 270 2.94 -15.03 13.80
C GLY A 270 4.31 -15.50 13.30
N VAL A 271 5.14 -14.53 12.91
CA VAL A 271 6.52 -14.71 12.47
C VAL A 271 7.40 -13.77 13.28
N ALA A 272 8.40 -14.32 13.96
CA ALA A 272 9.41 -13.52 14.63
C ALA A 272 10.25 -12.79 13.57
N VAL A 273 10.34 -11.47 13.69
CA VAL A 273 11.05 -10.61 12.75
C VAL A 273 12.02 -9.69 13.48
N ASN A 274 13.14 -9.44 12.81
CA ASN A 274 14.15 -8.51 13.26
C ASN A 274 14.54 -7.62 12.08
N ILE A 275 14.05 -6.38 12.07
CA ILE A 275 14.09 -5.49 10.91
C ILE A 275 14.84 -4.22 11.30
N ASP A 276 15.94 -3.95 10.61
CA ASP A 276 16.72 -2.74 10.84
C ASP A 276 15.91 -1.48 10.47
N SER A 277 16.31 -0.35 11.06
CA SER A 277 15.69 0.97 10.84
C SER A 277 15.45 1.25 9.36
N ARG A 278 14.20 1.57 8.99
CA ARG A 278 13.81 1.98 7.64
C ARG A 278 14.18 0.99 6.53
N THR A 279 14.13 -0.31 6.84
CA THR A 279 14.35 -1.40 5.88
C THR A 279 13.21 -2.41 5.91
N SER A 280 13.19 -3.32 4.94
CA SER A 280 12.24 -4.42 4.89
C SER A 280 12.85 -5.81 4.99
N VAL A 281 12.03 -6.75 5.46
CA VAL A 281 12.19 -8.18 5.27
C VAL A 281 11.15 -8.65 4.25
N ILE A 282 11.58 -9.50 3.32
CA ILE A 282 10.72 -10.12 2.31
C ILE A 282 10.77 -11.62 2.55
N LEU A 283 9.59 -12.24 2.66
CA LEU A 283 9.41 -13.68 2.77
C LEU A 283 8.68 -14.19 1.52
N GLU A 284 9.23 -15.22 0.87
CA GLU A 284 8.54 -15.96 -0.19
C GLU A 284 7.53 -16.93 0.42
N ILE A 285 6.36 -17.03 -0.19
CA ILE A 285 5.30 -17.97 0.15
C ILE A 285 5.45 -19.21 -0.74
N GLN A 286 5.80 -20.35 -0.14
CA GLN A 286 6.01 -21.64 -0.81
C GLN A 286 4.97 -22.69 -0.43
#